data_AF-A0A0D3F2U2-F1
#
_entry.id   AF-A0A0D3F2U2-F1
#
_cell.length_a   1.000
_cell.length_b   1.000
_cell.length_c   1.000
_cell.angle_alpha   90.00
_cell.angle_beta   90.00
_cell.angle_gamma   90.00
#
_symmetry.space_group_name_H-M   'P 1'
#
loop_
_entity.id
_entity.type
_entity.pdbx_description
1 polymer ?
#
loop_
_entity_poly.entity_id
_entity_poly.type
_entity_poly.pdbx_seq_one_letter_code
_entity_poly.pdbx_strand_id
1 'polypeptide(L)'
;MPHLPSPAQDHPGVEWSLRVLRPLLLLRRIYTRRRRAIAAKIYAGLRAYGNYTLPKHCDNNEVLKALCNEAGWTVEPDGTTYRKVPLPHPLLLLAN
;
A
#
# COMPACT_ATOMS: atom_id res chain seq x y z
N MET A 1 8.03 -59.45 6.56
CA MET A 1 7.61 -58.08 6.93
C MET A 1 8.06 -57.13 5.83
N PRO A 2 7.18 -56.46 5.09
CA PRO A 2 7.62 -55.46 4.13
C PRO A 2 8.19 -54.28 4.91
N HIS A 3 9.40 -53.89 4.54
CA HIS A 3 10.13 -52.79 5.15
C HIS A 3 9.47 -51.47 4.72
N LEU A 4 9.11 -50.64 5.70
CA LEU A 4 8.62 -49.29 5.43
C LEU A 4 9.81 -48.43 4.95
N PRO A 5 9.70 -47.66 3.84
CA PRO A 5 10.79 -46.80 3.41
C PRO A 5 11.02 -45.66 4.41
N SER A 6 12.30 -45.37 4.70
CA SER A 6 12.76 -44.34 5.64
C SER A 6 12.59 -42.94 5.02
N PRO A 7 12.07 -41.93 5.77
CA PRO A 7 11.66 -40.63 5.21
C PRO A 7 12.81 -39.65 4.91
N ALA A 8 14.06 -40.11 4.78
CA ALA A 8 15.23 -39.24 4.89
C ALA A 8 16.14 -39.13 3.64
N GLN A 9 15.72 -39.58 2.45
CA GLN A 9 16.58 -39.50 1.24
C GLN A 9 15.86 -39.09 -0.05
N ASP A 10 14.81 -38.29 0.03
CA ASP A 10 14.24 -37.61 -1.14
C ASP A 10 14.39 -36.10 -0.95
N HIS A 11 15.45 -35.52 -1.50
CA HIS A 11 15.63 -34.06 -1.53
C HIS A 11 15.38 -33.57 -2.96
N PRO A 12 14.17 -33.12 -3.33
CA PRO A 12 13.95 -32.70 -4.70
C PRO A 12 14.18 -31.20 -4.75
N GLY A 13 15.48 -30.87 -4.84
CA GLY A 13 15.91 -29.56 -5.28
C GLY A 13 15.24 -29.20 -6.60
N VAL A 14 14.85 -27.93 -6.74
CA VAL A 14 14.04 -27.37 -7.84
C VAL A 14 12.59 -27.84 -7.87
N GLU A 15 12.31 -29.13 -7.84
CA GLU A 15 10.97 -29.68 -8.11
C GLU A 15 9.94 -29.30 -7.02
N TRP A 16 10.32 -29.32 -5.73
CA TRP A 16 9.48 -28.78 -4.65
C TRP A 16 9.30 -27.26 -4.73
N SER A 17 10.30 -26.52 -5.23
CA SER A 17 10.15 -25.08 -5.49
C SER A 17 9.13 -24.81 -6.61
N LEU A 18 9.04 -25.69 -7.62
CA LEU A 18 8.03 -25.61 -8.66
C LEU A 18 6.63 -25.96 -8.13
N ARG A 19 6.49 -26.97 -7.26
CA ARG A 19 5.19 -27.41 -6.74
C ARG A 19 4.62 -26.51 -5.64
N VAL A 20 5.47 -25.94 -4.78
CA VAL A 20 5.03 -25.13 -3.63
C VAL A 20 5.25 -23.63 -3.86
N LEU A 21 6.45 -23.22 -4.26
CA LEU A 21 6.82 -21.81 -4.33
C LEU A 21 6.23 -21.09 -5.56
N ARG A 22 6.19 -21.73 -6.72
CA ARG A 22 5.66 -21.09 -7.95
C ARG A 22 4.17 -20.75 -7.87
N PRO A 23 3.26 -21.64 -7.42
CA PRO A 23 1.86 -21.27 -7.22
C PRO A 23 1.68 -20.14 -6.20
N LEU A 24 2.44 -20.15 -5.10
CA LEU A 24 2.40 -19.09 -4.09
C LEU A 24 2.94 -17.75 -4.61
N LEU A 25 4.03 -17.74 -5.37
CA LEU A 25 4.57 -16.52 -6.00
C LEU A 25 3.64 -15.98 -7.09
N LEU A 26 2.98 -16.87 -7.85
CA LEU A 26 1.97 -16.49 -8.84
C LEU A 26 0.73 -15.93 -8.15
N LEU A 27 0.23 -16.57 -7.10
CA LEU A 27 -0.90 -16.09 -6.30
C LEU A 27 -0.58 -14.73 -5.68
N ARG A 28 0.62 -14.57 -5.10
CA ARG A 28 1.13 -13.28 -4.60
C ARG A 28 1.18 -12.24 -5.70
N ARG A 29 1.68 -12.59 -6.90
CA ARG A 29 1.75 -11.67 -8.06
C ARG A 29 0.37 -11.27 -8.56
N ILE A 30 -0.58 -12.20 -8.65
CA ILE A 30 -1.97 -11.95 -9.05
C ILE A 30 -2.65 -11.02 -8.03
N TYR A 31 -2.48 -11.31 -6.73
CA TYR A 31 -3.01 -10.48 -5.66
C TYR A 31 -2.41 -9.06 -5.67
N THR A 32 -1.08 -8.94 -5.78
CA THR A 32 -0.40 -7.64 -5.89
C THR A 32 -0.88 -6.87 -7.12
N ARG A 33 -1.07 -7.54 -8.28
CA ARG A 33 -1.62 -6.91 -9.49
C ARG A 33 -3.06 -6.44 -9.30
N ARG A 34 -3.91 -7.26 -8.69
CA ARG A 34 -5.30 -6.88 -8.39
C ARG A 34 -5.35 -5.66 -7.47
N ARG A 35 -4.55 -5.64 -6.40
CA ARG A 35 -4.44 -4.48 -5.51
C ARG A 35 -3.94 -3.23 -6.22
N ARG A 36 -2.89 -3.36 -7.06
CA ARG A 36 -2.36 -2.25 -7.86
C ARG A 36 -3.40 -1.72 -8.86
N ALA A 37 -4.17 -2.59 -9.49
CA ALA A 37 -5.24 -2.20 -10.42
C ALA A 37 -6.35 -1.42 -9.70
N ILE A 38 -6.75 -1.84 -8.50
CA ILE A 38 -7.73 -1.11 -7.67
C ILE A 38 -7.18 0.27 -7.30
N ALA A 39 -5.95 0.35 -6.78
CA ALA A 39 -5.33 1.63 -6.42
C ALA A 39 -5.22 2.57 -7.62
N ALA A 40 -4.84 2.05 -8.80
CA ALA A 40 -4.78 2.83 -10.03
C ALA A 40 -6.14 3.44 -10.42
N LYS A 41 -7.23 2.67 -10.27
CA LYS A 41 -8.60 3.17 -10.52
C LYS A 41 -9.00 4.26 -9.53
N ILE A 42 -8.66 4.10 -8.25
CA ILE A 42 -8.92 5.12 -7.20
C ILE A 42 -8.18 6.42 -7.54
N TYR A 43 -6.86 6.35 -7.80
CA TYR A 43 -6.07 7.55 -8.14
C TYR A 43 -6.49 8.19 -9.46
N ALA A 44 -6.98 7.41 -10.43
CA ALA A 44 -7.55 7.96 -11.66
C ALA A 44 -8.83 8.78 -11.37
N GLY A 45 -9.74 8.25 -10.54
CA GLY A 45 -10.94 8.96 -10.11
C GLY A 45 -10.63 10.24 -9.34
N LEU A 46 -9.74 10.16 -8.35
CA LEU A 46 -9.31 11.34 -7.56
C LEU A 46 -8.68 12.42 -8.45
N ARG A 47 -7.88 12.05 -9.46
CA ARG A 47 -7.32 13.01 -10.42
C ARG A 47 -8.39 13.68 -11.29
N ALA A 48 -9.37 12.91 -11.74
CA ALA A 48 -10.40 13.44 -12.62
C ALA A 48 -11.43 14.31 -11.88
N TYR A 49 -11.75 13.97 -10.63
CA TYR A 49 -12.91 14.52 -9.93
C TYR A 49 -12.59 15.20 -8.59
N GLY A 50 -11.36 15.09 -8.08
CA GLY A 50 -10.96 15.65 -6.78
C GLY A 50 -10.71 17.17 -6.78
N ASN A 51 -10.80 17.81 -7.95
CA ASN A 51 -10.65 19.27 -8.12
C ASN A 51 -9.34 19.84 -7.53
N TYR A 52 -8.29 19.01 -7.51
CA TYR A 52 -6.96 19.38 -7.03
C TYR A 52 -6.19 20.18 -8.08
N THR A 53 -5.50 21.24 -7.64
CA THR A 53 -4.57 22.00 -8.49
C THR A 53 -3.25 21.24 -8.63
N LEU A 54 -3.24 20.19 -9.44
CA LEU A 54 -2.08 19.32 -9.66
C LEU A 54 -1.37 19.63 -10.99
N PRO A 55 -0.05 19.38 -11.10
CA PRO A 55 0.66 19.44 -12.37
C PRO A 55 0.06 18.51 -13.43
N LYS A 56 0.19 18.90 -14.71
CA LYS A 56 -0.30 18.10 -15.85
C LYS A 56 0.25 16.67 -15.89
N HIS A 57 1.46 16.46 -15.38
CA HIS A 57 2.14 15.17 -15.33
C HIS A 57 2.26 14.61 -13.91
N CYS A 58 1.22 14.81 -13.08
CA CYS A 58 1.26 14.38 -11.69
C CYS A 58 1.22 12.85 -11.50
N ASP A 59 2.00 12.37 -10.53
CA ASP A 59 2.03 10.96 -10.14
C ASP A 59 0.99 10.64 -9.04
N ASN A 60 0.91 9.38 -8.59
CA ASN A 60 -0.04 8.99 -7.54
C ASN A 60 0.28 9.57 -6.16
N ASN A 61 1.55 9.86 -5.89
CA ASN A 61 1.98 10.39 -4.60
C ASN A 61 1.58 11.86 -4.47
N GLU A 62 1.64 12.64 -5.55
CA GLU A 62 1.15 14.02 -5.55
C GLU A 62 -0.35 14.10 -5.29
N VAL A 63 -1.13 13.17 -5.88
CA VAL A 63 -2.57 13.03 -5.62
C VAL A 63 -2.82 12.67 -4.16
N LEU A 64 -2.04 11.73 -3.62
CA LEU A 64 -2.15 11.33 -2.22
C LEU A 64 -1.83 12.48 -1.26
N LYS A 65 -0.79 13.28 -1.56
CA LYS A 65 -0.44 14.48 -0.78
C LYS A 65 -1.57 15.51 -0.80
N ALA A 66 -2.16 15.77 -1.95
CA ALA A 66 -3.30 16.69 -2.07
C ALA A 66 -4.50 16.21 -1.23
N LEU A 67 -4.83 14.92 -1.29
CA LEU A 67 -5.88 14.30 -0.48
C LEU A 67 -5.58 14.40 1.03
N CYS A 68 -4.34 14.14 1.44
CA CYS A 68 -3.94 14.27 2.84
C CYS A 68 -4.07 15.72 3.34
N ASN A 69 -3.63 16.69 2.54
CA ASN A 69 -3.77 18.12 2.87
C ASN A 69 -5.24 18.52 3.01
N GLU A 70 -6.11 18.08 2.11
CA GLU A 70 -7.56 18.30 2.19
C GLU A 70 -8.15 17.72 3.48
N ALA A 71 -7.69 16.53 3.88
CA ALA A 71 -8.09 15.87 5.12
C ALA A 71 -7.45 16.48 6.41
N GLY A 72 -6.69 17.58 6.30
CA GLY A 72 -6.06 18.24 7.45
C GLY A 72 -4.77 17.58 7.96
N TRP A 73 -4.15 16.72 7.14
CA TRP A 73 -2.84 16.12 7.42
C TRP A 73 -1.74 16.87 6.68
N THR A 74 -0.59 17.02 7.33
CA THR A 74 0.63 17.46 6.66
C THR A 74 1.41 16.24 6.19
N VAL A 75 1.95 16.28 4.97
CA VAL A 75 2.87 15.27 4.42
C VAL A 75 4.18 15.94 4.06
N GLU A 76 5.27 15.50 4.69
CA GLU A 76 6.62 16.02 4.43
C GLU A 76 7.26 15.38 3.18
N PRO A 77 8.35 15.96 2.64
CA PRO A 77 9.03 15.42 1.47
C PRO A 77 9.56 14.00 1.63
N ASP A 78 9.93 13.61 2.86
CA ASP A 78 10.40 12.27 3.24
C ASP A 78 9.26 11.25 3.39
N GLY A 79 8.00 11.70 3.34
CA GLY A 79 6.80 10.89 3.51
C GLY A 79 6.26 10.84 4.94
N THR A 80 6.87 11.54 5.88
CA THR A 80 6.36 11.65 7.25
C THR A 80 5.01 12.38 7.25
N THR A 81 4.01 11.82 7.94
CA THR A 81 2.66 12.39 8.01
C THR A 81 2.22 12.66 9.44
N TYR A 82 1.69 13.85 9.71
CA TYR A 82 1.13 14.21 11.01
C TYR A 82 -0.13 15.07 10.84
N ARG A 83 -1.03 15.00 11.84
CA ARG A 83 -2.25 15.81 11.83
C ARG A 83 -1.90 17.21 12.30
N LYS A 84 -2.33 18.24 11.57
CA LYS A 84 -2.30 19.60 12.11
C LYS A 84 -3.26 19.61 13.29
N VAL A 85 -2.73 19.67 14.51
CA VAL A 85 -3.56 19.93 15.68
C VAL A 85 -4.16 21.31 15.44
N PRO A 86 -5.50 21.45 15.41
CA PRO A 86 -6.08 22.78 15.43
C PRO A 86 -5.52 23.47 16.67
N LEU A 87 -5.00 24.70 16.52
CA LEU A 87 -4.73 25.54 17.68
C LEU A 87 -5.99 25.48 18.56
N PRO A 88 -5.87 25.21 19.88
CA PRO A 88 -7.03 25.29 20.74
C PRO A 88 -7.70 26.63 20.45
N HIS A 89 -9.01 26.58 20.18
CA HIS A 89 -9.82 27.76 19.89
C HIS A 89 -9.43 28.85 20.89
N PRO A 90 -9.19 30.12 20.50
CA PRO A 90 -8.62 31.14 21.39
C PRO A 90 -9.33 31.28 22.75
N LEU A 91 -10.59 30.87 22.82
CA LEU A 91 -11.41 30.83 24.04
C LEU A 91 -10.97 29.77 25.07
N LEU A 92 -10.21 28.75 24.69
CA LEU A 92 -9.68 27.72 25.59
C LEU A 92 -8.40 28.17 26.32
N LEU A 93 -7.76 29.26 25.87
CA LEU A 93 -6.60 29.87 26.55
C LEU A 93 -7.00 30.89 27.62
N LEU A 94 -8.28 31.29 27.68
CA LEU A 94 -8.80 32.26 28.67
C LEU A 94 -9.46 31.59 29.89
N ALA A 95 -9.43 30.26 29.97
CA ALA A 95 -10.14 29.48 30.98
C ALA A 95 -9.25 29.03 32.16
N ASN A 96 -8.14 29.72 32.44
CA ASN A 96 -7.22 29.36 33.54
C ASN A 96 -6.86 30.57 34.41
#